data_AF-A0A1B6FPR7-F1
#
_entry.id   AF-A0A1B6FPR7-F1
#
_cell.length_a   1.000
_cell.length_b   1.000
_cell.length_c   1.000
_cell.angle_alpha   90.00
_cell.angle_beta   90.00
_cell.angle_gamma   90.00
#
_symmetry.space_group_name_H-M   'P 1'
#
loop_
_entity.id
_entity.type
_entity.pdbx_description
1 polymer ?
#
loop_
_entity_poly.entity_id
_entity_poly.type
_entity_poly.pdbx_seq_one_letter_code
_entity_poly.pdbx_strand_id
1 'polypeptide(L)'
;EAKEEAACNIALSYVGCCYRVHFVNVPLPDHCGKCQVGSQTLQIGESAPIKIPQRAADVVFVVEQLEDNKQIFKHLISPLVPTLRNDLKKMGIVDVNFALIGYGA
;
A
#
# COMPACT_ATOMS: atom_id res chain seq x y z
N GLU A 1 9.05 26.79 7.66
CA GLU A 1 9.20 25.97 6.43
C GLU A 1 10.54 25.25 6.33
N ALA A 2 11.65 25.81 5.82
CA ALA A 2 12.87 25.02 5.58
C ALA A 2 13.47 24.31 6.83
N LYS A 3 13.44 24.95 8.00
CA LYS A 3 13.91 24.34 9.26
C LYS A 3 13.01 23.22 9.76
N GLU A 4 11.71 23.35 9.55
CA GLU A 4 10.71 22.36 9.97
C GLU A 4 10.76 21.13 9.07
N GLU A 5 10.89 21.34 7.75
CA GLU A 5 11.10 20.25 6.81
C GLU A 5 12.40 19.48 7.09
N ALA A 6 13.49 20.19 7.42
CA ALA A 6 14.73 19.56 7.85
C ALA A 6 14.55 18.72 9.13
N ALA A 7 13.82 19.25 10.12
CA ALA A 7 13.50 18.51 11.35
C ALA A 7 12.65 17.26 11.06
N CYS A 8 11.64 17.37 10.19
CA CYS A 8 10.81 16.23 9.78
C CYS A 8 11.60 15.15 9.04
N ASN A 9 12.55 15.54 8.17
CA ASN A 9 13.42 14.58 7.48
C ASN A 9 14.33 13.82 8.46
N ILE A 10 14.85 14.50 9.49
CA ILE A 10 15.62 13.87 10.56
C ILE A 10 14.72 12.91 11.37
N ALA A 11 13.53 13.36 11.76
CA ALA A 11 12.57 12.54 12.50
C ALA A 11 12.17 11.27 11.72
N LEU A 12 11.87 11.41 10.42
CA LEU A 12 11.56 10.29 9.52
C LEU A 12 12.73 9.30 9.43
N SER A 13 13.95 9.81 9.31
CA SER A 13 15.16 8.98 9.27
C SER A 13 15.38 8.22 10.57
N TYR A 14 15.17 8.88 11.71
CA TYR A 14 15.27 8.25 13.03
C TYR A 14 14.23 7.15 13.22
N VAL A 15 12.95 7.43 12.94
CA VAL A 15 11.86 6.45 13.02
C VAL A 15 12.14 5.25 12.10
N GLY A 16 12.60 5.52 10.87
CA GLY A 16 13.01 4.47 9.93
C GLY A 16 14.15 3.60 10.45
N CYS A 17 15.14 4.18 11.12
CA CYS A 17 16.25 3.45 11.73
C CYS A 17 15.78 2.60 12.92
N CYS A 18 15.01 3.17 13.84
CA CYS A 18 14.43 2.45 14.98
C CYS A 18 13.62 1.22 14.51
N TYR A 19 12.78 1.39 13.49
CA TYR A 19 11.97 0.31 12.96
C TYR A 19 12.81 -0.74 12.24
N ARG A 20 13.69 -0.36 11.31
CA ARG A 20 14.41 -1.33 10.46
C ARG A 20 15.58 -2.02 11.14
N VAL A 21 16.27 -1.34 12.06
CA VAL A 21 17.48 -1.88 12.71
C VAL A 21 17.15 -2.54 14.04
N HIS A 22 16.22 -1.96 14.80
CA HIS A 22 15.96 -2.35 16.17
C HIS A 22 14.55 -2.91 16.40
N PHE A 23 13.69 -2.95 15.36
CA PHE A 23 12.29 -3.36 15.47
C PHE A 23 11.50 -2.58 16.55
N VAL A 24 11.95 -1.35 16.85
CA VAL A 24 11.29 -0.48 17.83
C VAL A 24 10.33 0.43 17.07
N ASN A 25 9.05 0.34 17.41
CA ASN A 25 8.03 1.21 16.85
C ASN A 25 8.00 2.55 17.61
N VAL A 26 8.27 3.64 16.91
CA VAL A 26 8.26 5.01 17.44
C VAL A 26 7.38 5.86 16.54
N PRO A 27 6.44 6.67 17.08
CA PRO A 27 5.55 7.47 16.26
C PRO A 27 6.32 8.61 15.56
N LEU A 28 6.00 8.84 14.28
CA LEU A 28 6.36 10.07 13.59
C LEU A 28 5.29 11.15 13.89
N PRO A 29 5.66 12.41 14.16
CA PRO A 29 4.67 13.47 14.30
C PRO A 29 3.82 13.62 13.03
N ASP A 30 2.50 13.79 13.18
CA ASP A 30 1.56 13.77 12.05
C ASP A 30 1.90 14.80 10.96
N HIS A 31 2.30 16.01 11.36
CA HIS A 31 2.71 17.09 10.44
C HIS A 31 3.98 16.77 9.63
N CYS A 32 4.76 15.78 10.03
CA CYS A 32 5.92 15.30 9.29
C CYS A 32 5.59 14.16 8.32
N GLY A 33 4.41 13.54 8.45
CA GLY A 33 3.99 12.44 7.61
C GLY A 33 3.31 12.94 6.33
N LYS A 34 4.01 12.78 5.20
CA LYS A 34 3.47 13.06 3.87
C LYS A 34 3.72 11.91 2.90
N CYS A 35 2.74 11.62 2.06
CA CYS A 35 2.83 10.64 0.97
C CYS A 35 2.67 11.35 -0.37
N GLN A 36 3.42 10.93 -1.39
CA GLN A 36 3.28 11.45 -2.75
C GLN A 36 2.51 10.46 -3.62
N VAL A 37 1.35 10.88 -4.11
CA VAL A 37 0.49 10.09 -4.99
C VAL A 37 0.38 10.81 -6.33
N GLY A 38 1.17 10.36 -7.30
CA GLY A 38 1.33 11.08 -8.57
C GLY A 38 1.87 12.48 -8.34
N SER A 39 1.12 13.51 -8.74
CA SER A 39 1.47 14.92 -8.51
C SER A 39 0.93 15.51 -7.22
N GLN A 40 0.20 14.74 -6.41
CA GLN A 40 -0.39 15.20 -5.16
C GLN A 40 0.47 14.80 -3.97
N THR A 41 0.61 15.72 -3.01
CA THR A 41 1.15 15.44 -1.68
C THR A 41 -0.03 15.32 -0.73
N LEU A 42 -0.13 14.18 -0.04
CA LEU A 42 -1.18 13.88 0.93
C LEU A 42 -0.57 13.88 2.33
N GLN A 43 -1.24 14.51 3.28
CA GLN A 43 -0.92 14.40 4.71
C GLN A 43 -1.47 13.10 5.28
N ILE A 44 -1.00 12.72 6.47
CA ILE A 44 -1.57 11.59 7.22
C ILE A 44 -3.08 11.80 7.41
N GLY A 45 -3.88 10.80 7.04
CA GLY A 45 -5.33 10.81 7.14
C GLY A 45 -6.06 11.40 5.94
N GLU A 46 -5.37 12.08 5.02
CA GLU A 46 -5.98 12.58 3.79
C GLU A 46 -6.23 11.46 2.78
N SER A 47 -7.39 11.51 2.14
CA SER A 47 -7.78 10.58 1.08
C SER A 47 -7.74 11.29 -0.27
N ALA A 48 -7.18 10.63 -1.28
CA ALA A 48 -7.20 11.12 -2.66
C ALA A 48 -8.14 10.27 -3.53
N PRO A 49 -8.89 10.88 -4.46
CA PRO A 49 -9.65 10.13 -5.45
C PRO A 49 -8.67 9.44 -6.40
N ILE A 50 -8.64 8.11 -6.35
CA ILE A 50 -7.83 7.30 -7.27
C ILE A 50 -8.55 7.26 -8.62
N LYS A 51 -7.86 7.67 -9.69
CA LYS A 51 -8.38 7.52 -11.05
C LYS A 51 -8.46 6.04 -11.38
N ILE A 52 -9.65 5.59 -11.77
CA ILE A 52 -9.86 4.22 -12.24
C ILE A 52 -9.02 4.01 -13.51
N PRO A 53 -8.24 2.91 -13.59
CA PRO A 53 -7.46 2.60 -14.80
C PRO A 53 -8.35 2.53 -16.03
N GLN A 54 -7.89 3.08 -17.17
CA GLN A 54 -8.72 3.17 -18.38
C GLN A 54 -8.38 2.11 -19.45
N ARG A 55 -7.24 1.43 -19.33
CA ARG A 55 -6.71 0.53 -20.37
C ARG A 55 -6.19 -0.79 -19.81
N ALA A 56 -5.34 -0.71 -18.81
CA ALA A 56 -4.69 -1.86 -18.18
C ALA A 56 -4.64 -1.68 -16.66
N ALA A 57 -4.52 -2.79 -15.92
CA ALA A 57 -4.36 -2.77 -14.48
C ALA A 57 -3.43 -3.90 -14.01
N ASP A 58 -2.52 -3.57 -13.09
CA ASP A 58 -1.71 -4.55 -12.37
C ASP A 58 -2.20 -4.60 -10.91
N VAL A 59 -2.58 -5.79 -10.45
CA VAL A 59 -3.12 -6.01 -9.11
C VAL A 59 -2.14 -6.86 -8.31
N VAL A 60 -1.63 -6.32 -7.20
CA VAL A 60 -0.72 -7.03 -6.30
C VAL A 60 -1.44 -7.35 -5.00
N PHE A 61 -1.56 -8.64 -4.68
CA PHE A 61 -1.99 -9.11 -3.38
C PHE A 61 -0.77 -9.31 -2.49
N VAL A 62 -0.74 -8.67 -1.32
CA VAL A 62 0.28 -8.89 -0.30
C VAL A 62 -0.36 -9.63 0.86
N VAL A 63 0.12 -10.84 1.16
CA VAL A 63 -0.49 -11.74 2.14
C VAL A 63 0.58 -12.24 3.11
N GLU A 64 0.29 -12.18 4.40
CA GLU A 64 1.14 -12.78 5.43
C GLU A 64 0.95 -14.30 5.48
N GLN A 65 2.05 -15.06 5.43
CA GLN A 65 2.03 -16.52 5.34
C GLN A 65 1.87 -17.21 6.72
N LEU A 66 0.79 -16.87 7.44
CA LEU A 66 0.41 -17.55 8.68
C LEU A 66 -0.60 -18.67 8.40
N GLU A 67 -0.54 -19.78 9.16
CA GLU A 67 -1.51 -20.88 9.04
C GLU A 67 -2.95 -20.38 9.28
N ASP A 68 -3.11 -19.42 10.18
CA ASP A 68 -4.40 -18.76 10.46
C ASP A 68 -4.96 -18.02 9.23
N ASN A 69 -4.11 -17.51 8.35
CA ASN A 69 -4.50 -16.80 7.13
C ASN A 69 -4.87 -17.73 5.97
N LYS A 70 -4.72 -19.04 6.13
CA LYS A 70 -5.04 -20.04 5.09
C LYS A 70 -6.49 -19.97 4.63
N GLN A 71 -7.42 -19.70 5.56
CA GLN A 71 -8.83 -19.55 5.22
C GLN A 71 -9.11 -18.25 4.47
N ILE A 72 -8.45 -17.16 4.83
CA ILE A 72 -8.54 -15.88 4.10
C ILE A 72 -8.06 -16.07 2.66
N PHE A 73 -6.91 -16.74 2.47
CA PHE A 73 -6.41 -16.99 1.12
C PHE A 73 -7.39 -17.83 0.27
N LYS A 74 -7.94 -18.90 0.83
CA LYS A 74 -8.85 -19.82 0.13
C LYS A 74 -10.21 -19.20 -0.16
N HIS A 75 -10.79 -18.49 0.80
CA HIS A 75 -12.18 -18.03 0.72
C HIS A 75 -12.33 -16.57 0.30
N LEU A 76 -11.26 -15.78 0.34
CA LEU A 76 -11.28 -14.38 -0.11
C LEU A 76 -10.40 -14.18 -1.34
N ILE A 77 -9.09 -14.41 -1.25
CA ILE A 77 -8.15 -14.02 -2.32
C ILE A 77 -8.38 -14.84 -3.58
N SER A 78 -8.50 -16.17 -3.45
CA SER A 78 -8.71 -17.08 -4.58
C SER A 78 -9.97 -16.75 -5.42
N PRO A 79 -11.17 -16.55 -4.82
CA PRO A 79 -12.36 -16.14 -5.58
C PRO A 79 -12.35 -14.66 -6.00
N LEU A 80 -11.57 -13.81 -5.35
CA LEU A 80 -11.50 -12.39 -5.68
C LEU A 80 -10.85 -12.14 -7.04
N VAL A 81 -9.81 -12.91 -7.40
CA VAL A 81 -9.12 -12.78 -8.70
C VAL A 81 -10.07 -12.88 -9.90
N PRO A 82 -10.86 -13.96 -10.08
CA PRO A 82 -11.79 -14.06 -11.22
C PRO A 82 -12.91 -13.01 -11.14
N THR A 83 -13.35 -12.64 -9.93
CA THR A 83 -14.36 -11.60 -9.72
C THR A 83 -13.86 -10.24 -10.21
N LEU A 84 -12.68 -9.80 -9.74
CA LEU A 84 -12.05 -8.55 -10.17
C LEU A 84 -11.79 -8.54 -11.68
N ARG A 85 -11.32 -9.66 -12.23
CA ARG A 85 -11.08 -9.77 -13.68
C ARG A 85 -12.36 -9.55 -14.48
N ASN A 86 -13.47 -10.13 -14.03
CA ASN A 86 -14.77 -9.96 -14.69
C ASN A 86 -15.29 -8.54 -14.56
N ASP A 87 -15.12 -7.90 -13.40
CA ASP A 87 -15.59 -6.53 -13.18
C ASP A 87 -14.76 -5.51 -13.98
N LEU A 88 -13.42 -5.65 -13.99
CA LEU A 88 -12.54 -4.85 -14.84
C LEU A 88 -12.87 -5.04 -16.32
N LYS A 89 -13.17 -6.28 -16.75
CA LYS A 89 -13.61 -6.56 -18.12
C LYS A 89 -14.93 -5.86 -18.47
N LYS A 90 -15.92 -5.82 -17.57
CA LYS A 90 -17.17 -5.06 -17.78
C LYS A 90 -16.92 -3.57 -17.96
N MET A 91 -15.85 -3.06 -17.38
CA MET A 91 -15.41 -1.66 -17.51
C MET A 91 -14.53 -1.42 -18.75
N GLY A 92 -14.30 -2.44 -19.59
CA GLY A 92 -13.47 -2.34 -20.79
C GLY A 92 -11.97 -2.53 -20.56
N ILE A 93 -11.55 -2.88 -19.33
CA ILE A 93 -10.15 -3.10 -18.95
C ILE A 93 -9.84 -4.60 -19.11
N VAL A 94 -9.23 -4.97 -20.23
CA VAL A 94 -8.96 -6.38 -20.58
C VAL A 94 -7.53 -6.82 -20.31
N ASP A 95 -6.60 -5.89 -20.28
CA ASP A 95 -5.19 -6.12 -19.94
C ASP A 95 -5.03 -6.03 -18.42
N VAL A 96 -5.09 -7.19 -17.75
CA VAL A 96 -5.02 -7.25 -16.28
C VAL A 96 -4.05 -8.34 -15.84
N ASN A 97 -3.02 -7.94 -15.11
CA ASN A 97 -2.07 -8.84 -14.47
C ASN A 97 -2.32 -8.92 -12.98
N PHE A 98 -2.11 -10.12 -12.42
CA PHE A 98 -2.25 -10.37 -10.99
C PHE A 98 -0.94 -10.96 -10.47
N ALA A 99 -0.45 -10.40 -9.36
CA ALA A 99 0.70 -10.92 -8.63
C ALA A 99 0.31 -11.17 -7.17
N LEU A 100 0.96 -12.16 -6.56
CA LEU A 100 0.82 -12.48 -5.14
C LEU A 100 2.20 -12.45 -4.50
N ILE A 101 2.34 -11.63 -3.46
CA ILE A 101 3.53 -11.53 -2.63
C ILE A 101 3.18 -12.09 -1.27
N GLY A 102 3.84 -13.17 -0.89
CA GLY A 102 3.81 -13.68 0.47
C GLY A 102 4.95 -13.10 1.30
N TYR A 103 4.68 -12.74 2.56
CA TYR A 103 5.70 -12.30 3.51
C TYR A 103 5.52 -12.95 4.89
N GLY A 104 6.54 -12.88 5.74
CA GLY A 104 6.48 -13.37 7.13
C GLY A 104 6.63 -14.88 7.30
N ALA A 105 7.17 -15.58 6.29
CA ALA A 105 7.55 -16.99 6.38
C ALA A 105 8.89 -17.18 7.09
#